data_AF-A0A521GF99-F1
#
_entry.id   AF-A0A521GF99-F1
#
_cell.length_a   1.000
_cell.length_b   1.000
_cell.length_c   1.000
_cell.angle_alpha   90.00
_cell.angle_beta   90.00
_cell.angle_gamma   90.00
#
_symmetry.space_group_name_H-M   'P 1'
#
loop_
_entity.id
_entity.type
_entity.pdbx_description
1 polymer ?
#
loop_
_entity_poly.entity_id
_entity_poly.type
_entity_poly.pdbx_seq_one_letter_code
_entity_poly.pdbx_strand_id
1 'polypeptide(L)'
;MPDTKSLRYADTYAYDNADRLTEATYGGGTHSVSGITYDANGNILSMTRANADQLAYRYDDTNQSNKLLAVTDASSNTVGFRDGNTTGDDYDHWPHGSLKKDLNRGITLIEYNLLKLPRRVVLAGSSATTSSTVTYQYGADGRKLQMVVTGWLSSTGINSSTGTVVSYRQGLAAHEAFSFLKT
;
A
#
# COMPACT_ATOMS: atom_id res chain seq x y z
N MET A 1 4.00 12.40 38.14
CA MET A 1 3.20 13.06 37.10
C MET A 1 2.81 11.99 36.10
N PRO A 2 1.54 11.57 35.97
CA PRO A 2 1.19 10.67 34.87
C PRO A 2 1.16 11.49 33.57
N ASP A 3 1.90 10.99 32.59
CA ASP A 3 2.00 11.49 31.22
C ASP A 3 0.61 11.45 30.57
N THR A 4 -0.04 12.60 30.44
CA THR A 4 -1.27 12.75 29.67
C THR A 4 -0.93 12.67 28.20
N LYS A 5 -0.89 11.44 27.67
CA LYS A 5 -0.90 11.18 26.23
C LYS A 5 -2.24 11.70 25.69
N SER A 6 -2.24 12.95 25.23
CA SER A 6 -3.36 13.58 24.55
C SER A 6 -3.75 12.70 23.35
N LEU A 7 -4.84 11.94 23.51
CA LEU A 7 -5.55 11.34 22.41
C LEU A 7 -6.19 12.50 21.67
N ARG A 8 -5.51 13.04 20.67
CA ARG A 8 -6.09 14.04 19.79
C ARG A 8 -7.13 13.31 18.94
N TYR A 9 -8.39 13.48 19.29
CA TYR A 9 -9.53 13.10 18.46
C TYR A 9 -9.67 14.13 17.33
N ALA A 10 -10.33 13.78 16.22
CA ALA A 10 -10.67 14.80 15.22
C ALA A 10 -11.61 15.83 15.85
N ASP A 11 -11.46 17.09 15.45
CA ASP A 11 -12.17 18.24 16.01
C ASP A 11 -13.64 18.24 15.56
N THR A 12 -13.93 17.76 14.35
CA THR A 12 -15.29 17.59 13.82
C THR A 12 -15.41 16.38 12.89
N TYR A 13 -16.61 15.82 12.79
CA TYR A 13 -17.00 14.81 11.81
C TYR A 13 -18.39 15.14 11.26
N ALA A 14 -18.61 14.94 9.96
CA ALA A 14 -19.91 15.03 9.30
C ALA A 14 -20.23 13.73 8.58
N TYR A 15 -21.53 13.41 8.48
CA TYR A 15 -22.03 12.17 7.91
C TYR A 15 -23.18 12.42 6.95
N ASP A 16 -23.38 11.52 5.99
CA ASP A 16 -24.61 11.45 5.20
C ASP A 16 -25.73 10.69 5.94
N ASN A 17 -26.91 10.60 5.32
CA ASN A 17 -28.08 9.92 5.91
C ASN A 17 -27.93 8.40 6.05
N ALA A 18 -26.85 7.82 5.51
CA ALA A 18 -26.51 6.41 5.66
C ALA A 18 -25.38 6.19 6.68
N ASP A 19 -25.12 7.20 7.53
CA ASP A 19 -24.08 7.23 8.56
C ASP A 19 -22.64 7.06 8.01
N ARG A 20 -22.41 7.50 6.75
CA ARG A 20 -21.09 7.45 6.12
C ARG A 20 -20.40 8.81 6.20
N LEU A 21 -19.09 8.79 6.44
CA LEU A 21 -18.27 10.00 6.64
C LEU A 21 -18.26 10.88 5.38
N THR A 22 -18.58 12.16 5.50
CA THR A 22 -18.50 13.14 4.41
C THR A 22 -17.40 14.16 4.60
N GLU A 23 -17.06 14.47 5.86
CA GLU A 23 -16.02 15.43 6.23
C GLU A 23 -15.45 15.12 7.62
N ALA A 24 -14.17 15.41 7.83
CA ALA A 24 -13.60 15.53 9.18
C ALA A 24 -12.48 16.56 9.24
N THR A 25 -12.27 17.17 10.40
CA THR A 25 -11.15 18.10 10.66
C THR A 25 -10.33 17.66 11.87
N TYR A 26 -9.03 17.93 11.87
CA TYR A 26 -8.11 17.54 12.95
C TYR A 26 -6.99 18.57 13.15
N GLY A 27 -6.52 18.69 14.38
CA GLY A 27 -5.36 19.52 14.72
C GLY A 27 -5.70 21.01 14.67
N GLY A 28 -6.87 21.40 15.16
CA GLY A 28 -7.39 22.76 15.08
C GLY A 28 -7.75 23.16 13.65
N GLY A 29 -8.16 22.20 12.81
CA GLY A 29 -8.48 22.43 11.40
C GLY A 29 -7.28 22.44 10.44
N THR A 30 -6.07 22.19 10.92
CA THR A 30 -4.85 22.11 10.09
C THR A 30 -4.90 20.99 9.06
N HIS A 31 -5.56 19.89 9.42
CA HIS A 31 -5.82 18.76 8.56
C HIS A 31 -7.32 18.59 8.38
N SER A 32 -7.73 18.31 7.15
CA SER A 32 -9.12 17.99 6.86
C SER A 32 -9.22 16.92 5.80
N VAL A 33 -10.33 16.19 5.85
CA VAL A 33 -10.80 15.33 4.77
C VAL A 33 -12.17 15.82 4.36
N SER A 34 -12.40 15.98 3.07
CA SER A 34 -13.65 16.48 2.50
C SER A 34 -13.85 15.92 1.10
N GLY A 35 -14.96 16.27 0.44
CA GLY A 35 -15.25 15.81 -0.93
C GLY A 35 -15.38 14.28 -1.02
N ILE A 36 -15.71 13.62 0.09
CA ILE A 36 -15.94 12.18 0.11
C ILE A 36 -17.28 11.92 -0.59
N THR A 37 -17.23 11.10 -1.64
CA THR A 37 -18.45 10.62 -2.33
C THR A 37 -18.44 9.10 -2.35
N TYR A 38 -19.63 8.51 -2.47
CA TYR A 38 -19.82 7.07 -2.42
C TYR A 38 -20.68 6.58 -3.56
N ASP A 39 -20.43 5.36 -4.03
CA ASP A 39 -21.39 4.63 -4.85
C ASP A 39 -22.52 4.04 -3.98
N ALA A 40 -23.46 3.35 -4.64
CA ALA A 40 -24.59 2.70 -3.98
C ALA A 40 -24.19 1.51 -3.08
N ASN A 41 -23.00 0.93 -3.29
CA ASN A 41 -22.46 -0.16 -2.47
C ASN A 41 -21.66 0.36 -1.27
N GLY A 42 -21.47 1.68 -1.17
CA GLY A 42 -20.67 2.30 -0.11
C GLY A 42 -19.18 2.35 -0.40
N ASN A 43 -18.75 2.10 -1.64
CA ASN A 43 -17.36 2.33 -2.03
C ASN A 43 -17.10 3.83 -2.17
N ILE A 44 -15.98 4.32 -1.64
CA ILE A 44 -15.56 5.72 -1.80
C ILE A 44 -15.17 5.96 -3.25
N LEU A 45 -15.76 6.95 -3.91
CA LEU A 45 -15.44 7.34 -5.30
C LEU A 45 -14.46 8.52 -5.38
N SER A 46 -14.51 9.44 -4.43
CA SER A 46 -13.58 10.58 -4.36
C SER A 46 -13.25 10.94 -2.92
N MET A 47 -12.11 11.58 -2.70
CA MET A 47 -11.73 12.15 -1.39
C MET A 47 -10.64 13.21 -1.56
N THR A 48 -10.79 14.35 -0.90
CA THR A 48 -9.75 15.37 -0.78
C THR A 48 -9.20 15.38 0.64
N ARG A 49 -7.88 15.35 0.79
CA ARG A 49 -7.19 15.51 2.07
C ARG A 49 -6.34 16.77 2.01
N ALA A 50 -6.68 17.78 2.83
CA ALA A 50 -5.94 19.04 2.82
C ALA A 50 -4.45 18.81 3.11
N ASN A 51 -3.59 19.46 2.32
CA ASN A 51 -2.13 19.35 2.39
C ASN A 51 -1.57 17.93 2.12
N ALA A 52 -2.39 17.03 1.58
CA ALA A 52 -1.99 15.72 1.10
C ALA A 52 -2.48 15.56 -0.35
N ASP A 53 -3.71 15.07 -0.57
CA ASP A 53 -4.09 14.49 -1.86
C ASP A 53 -5.48 14.91 -2.35
N GLN A 54 -5.75 14.70 -3.64
CA GLN A 54 -7.07 14.77 -4.25
C GLN A 54 -7.33 13.48 -5.04
N LEU A 55 -7.95 12.52 -4.35
CA LEU A 55 -8.05 11.14 -4.78
C LEU A 55 -9.36 10.86 -5.51
N ALA A 56 -9.27 10.11 -6.60
CA ALA A 56 -10.41 9.45 -7.25
C ALA A 56 -10.17 7.94 -7.27
N TYR A 57 -11.22 7.18 -6.99
CA TYR A 57 -11.18 5.72 -6.85
C TYR A 57 -12.07 5.10 -7.90
N ARG A 58 -11.56 4.05 -8.56
CA ARG A 58 -12.34 3.28 -9.51
C ARG A 58 -12.35 1.83 -9.10
N TYR A 59 -13.53 1.24 -9.10
CA TYR A 59 -13.76 -0.16 -8.79
C TYR A 59 -14.19 -0.91 -10.05
N ASP A 60 -14.10 -2.23 -9.97
CA ASP A 60 -14.71 -3.14 -10.92
C ASP A 60 -16.22 -2.89 -10.95
N ASP A 61 -16.75 -2.57 -12.13
CA ASP A 61 -18.15 -2.21 -12.34
C ASP A 61 -19.06 -3.44 -12.49
N THR A 62 -18.48 -4.64 -12.48
CA THR A 62 -19.25 -5.88 -12.55
C THR A 62 -19.83 -6.25 -11.19
N ASN A 63 -21.12 -6.64 -11.17
CA ASN A 63 -21.80 -7.23 -10.01
C ASN A 63 -21.64 -6.46 -8.69
N GLN A 64 -21.65 -5.12 -8.71
CA GLN A 64 -21.55 -4.33 -7.48
C GLN A 64 -20.29 -4.67 -6.65
N SER A 65 -19.17 -4.85 -7.36
CA SER A 65 -17.91 -5.28 -6.77
C SER A 65 -17.25 -4.19 -5.92
N ASN A 66 -16.53 -4.61 -4.88
CA ASN A 66 -15.67 -3.75 -4.06
C ASN A 66 -14.18 -3.92 -4.44
N LYS A 67 -13.90 -4.52 -5.61
CA LYS A 67 -12.53 -4.68 -6.11
C LYS A 67 -12.04 -3.36 -6.68
N LEU A 68 -11.12 -2.73 -5.97
CA LEU A 68 -10.45 -1.51 -6.43
C LEU A 68 -9.61 -1.82 -7.68
N LEU A 69 -9.73 -1.01 -8.72
CA LEU A 69 -8.98 -1.14 -9.97
C LEU A 69 -7.94 -0.04 -10.11
N ALA A 70 -8.24 1.19 -9.67
CA ALA A 70 -7.29 2.29 -9.71
C ALA A 70 -7.56 3.33 -8.63
N VAL A 71 -6.50 4.04 -8.25
CA VAL A 71 -6.57 5.27 -7.46
C VAL A 71 -5.70 6.30 -8.16
N THR A 72 -6.30 7.40 -8.58
CA THR A 72 -5.56 8.52 -9.16
C THR A 72 -5.43 9.62 -8.12
N ASP A 73 -4.29 10.30 -8.09
CA ASP A 73 -4.13 11.53 -7.33
C ASP A 73 -3.95 12.74 -8.24
N ALA A 74 -4.91 13.66 -8.20
CA ALA A 74 -4.84 14.92 -8.92
C ALA A 74 -4.01 15.98 -8.17
N SER A 75 -3.57 15.68 -6.94
CA SER A 75 -2.62 16.53 -6.23
C SER A 75 -1.23 16.41 -6.85
N SER A 76 -0.51 17.53 -6.91
CA SER A 76 0.92 17.53 -7.23
C SER A 76 1.80 17.26 -6.00
N ASN A 77 1.21 16.75 -4.93
CA ASN A 77 1.87 16.54 -3.66
C ASN A 77 2.54 15.17 -3.61
N THR A 78 3.66 15.07 -2.89
CA THR A 78 4.43 13.82 -2.75
C THR A 78 4.36 13.24 -1.33
N VAL A 79 3.66 13.94 -0.43
CA VAL A 79 3.52 13.58 0.98
C VAL A 79 2.49 12.46 1.17
N GLY A 80 1.42 12.44 0.39
CA GLY A 80 0.41 11.39 0.49
C GLY A 80 0.55 10.31 -0.58
N PHE A 81 -0.54 9.98 -1.23
CA PHE A 81 -0.61 8.88 -2.19
C PHE A 81 0.29 9.16 -3.38
N ARG A 82 1.12 8.17 -3.73
CA ARG A 82 1.96 8.26 -4.92
C ARG A 82 1.29 7.48 -6.04
N ASP A 83 0.67 8.22 -6.94
CA ASP A 83 0.13 7.71 -8.20
C ASP A 83 1.29 7.40 -9.17
N GLY A 84 1.91 6.24 -8.95
CA GLY A 84 3.07 5.77 -9.71
C GLY A 84 2.72 5.22 -11.09
N ASN A 85 1.44 4.91 -11.32
CA ASN A 85 0.92 4.41 -12.59
C ASN A 85 -0.29 5.24 -13.02
N THR A 86 -0.05 6.29 -13.79
CA THR A 86 -1.09 7.25 -14.18
C THR A 86 -1.99 6.80 -15.34
N THR A 87 -1.90 5.53 -15.74
CA THR A 87 -2.67 4.99 -16.88
C THR A 87 -3.22 3.60 -16.59
N GLY A 88 -4.50 3.39 -16.87
CA GLY A 88 -5.13 2.07 -16.80
C GLY A 88 -5.49 1.61 -15.38
N ASP A 89 -5.52 0.29 -15.18
CA ASP A 89 -5.77 -0.33 -13.87
C ASP A 89 -4.46 -0.55 -13.10
N ASP A 90 -4.38 0.03 -11.92
CA ASP A 90 -3.26 -0.12 -10.99
C ASP A 90 -3.27 -1.49 -10.32
N TYR A 91 -4.46 -1.95 -9.98
CA TYR A 91 -4.68 -3.14 -9.18
C TYR A 91 -5.33 -4.24 -10.02
N ASP A 92 -4.99 -5.47 -9.70
CA ASP A 92 -5.64 -6.68 -10.21
C ASP A 92 -5.72 -7.65 -9.04
N HIS A 93 -6.69 -8.56 -9.09
CA HIS A 93 -7.01 -9.45 -8.00
C HIS A 93 -7.09 -10.88 -8.49
N TRP A 94 -6.64 -11.82 -7.66
CA TRP A 94 -6.94 -13.23 -7.89
C TRP A 94 -8.45 -13.48 -7.76
N PRO A 95 -8.99 -14.57 -8.36
CA PRO A 95 -10.42 -14.89 -8.28
C PRO A 95 -10.97 -14.96 -6.84
N HIS A 96 -10.12 -15.31 -5.88
CA HIS A 96 -10.45 -15.38 -4.45
C HIS A 96 -10.21 -14.07 -3.68
N GLY A 97 -10.04 -12.94 -4.37
CA GLY A 97 -10.02 -11.60 -3.80
C GLY A 97 -8.67 -11.09 -3.31
N SER A 98 -7.62 -11.93 -3.24
CA SER A 98 -6.29 -11.47 -2.85
C SER A 98 -5.66 -10.58 -3.93
N LEU A 99 -4.97 -9.51 -3.52
CA LEU A 99 -4.31 -8.58 -4.43
C LEU A 99 -3.22 -9.30 -5.25
N LYS A 100 -3.25 -9.15 -6.57
CA LYS A 100 -2.31 -9.77 -7.51
C LYS A 100 -1.25 -8.79 -8.00
N LYS A 101 -1.57 -7.51 -8.18
CA LYS A 101 -0.60 -6.48 -8.60
C LYS A 101 -0.96 -5.13 -7.97
N ASP A 102 0.03 -4.24 -7.87
CA ASP A 102 -0.08 -2.84 -7.42
C ASP A 102 0.93 -2.03 -8.21
N LEU A 103 0.51 -1.48 -9.35
CA LEU A 103 1.40 -0.78 -10.27
C LEU A 103 1.84 0.59 -9.73
N ASN A 104 1.09 1.19 -8.80
CA ASN A 104 1.53 2.41 -8.09
C ASN A 104 2.83 2.19 -7.31
N ARG A 105 3.08 0.94 -6.90
CA ARG A 105 4.33 0.52 -6.26
C ARG A 105 5.28 -0.26 -7.17
N GLY A 106 4.99 -0.31 -8.48
CA GLY A 106 5.73 -1.12 -9.44
C GLY A 106 5.61 -2.63 -9.22
N ILE A 107 4.66 -3.10 -8.40
CA ILE A 107 4.46 -4.52 -8.10
C ILE A 107 3.61 -5.14 -9.20
N THR A 108 4.18 -6.07 -9.96
CA THR A 108 3.50 -6.72 -11.09
C THR A 108 2.91 -8.08 -10.73
N LEU A 109 3.35 -8.67 -9.62
CA LEU A 109 2.84 -9.97 -9.16
C LEU A 109 2.98 -10.12 -7.65
N ILE A 110 1.92 -10.62 -7.02
CA ILE A 110 1.90 -11.14 -5.66
C ILE A 110 1.29 -12.53 -5.69
N GLU A 111 2.07 -13.53 -5.28
CA GLU A 111 1.59 -14.88 -5.05
C GLU A 111 1.54 -15.20 -3.57
N TYR A 112 0.59 -16.04 -3.20
CA TYR A 112 0.33 -16.40 -1.81
C TYR A 112 0.57 -17.89 -1.57
N ASN A 113 0.88 -18.24 -0.33
CA ASN A 113 0.86 -19.62 0.12
C ASN A 113 -0.57 -20.04 0.55
N LEU A 114 -0.70 -21.27 1.06
CA LEU A 114 -1.99 -21.82 1.53
C LEU A 114 -2.60 -21.04 2.71
N LEU A 115 -1.79 -20.32 3.50
CA LEU A 115 -2.23 -19.47 4.60
C LEU A 115 -2.63 -18.05 4.15
N LYS A 116 -2.70 -17.81 2.83
CA LYS A 116 -2.95 -16.48 2.24
C LYS A 116 -1.90 -15.42 2.65
N LEU A 117 -0.67 -15.85 2.92
CA LEU A 117 0.47 -14.97 3.16
C LEU A 117 1.30 -14.80 1.87
N PRO A 118 1.76 -13.58 1.53
CA PRO A 118 2.59 -13.36 0.35
C PRO A 118 3.87 -14.19 0.39
N ARG A 119 4.08 -15.05 -0.61
CA ARG A 119 5.29 -15.91 -0.74
C ARG A 119 6.24 -15.43 -1.83
N ARG A 120 5.73 -14.71 -2.84
CA ARG A 120 6.53 -14.14 -3.94
C ARG A 120 5.93 -12.80 -4.36
N VAL A 121 6.75 -11.76 -4.40
CA VAL A 121 6.40 -10.41 -4.86
C VAL A 121 7.39 -10.03 -5.94
N VAL A 122 6.90 -9.62 -7.10
CA VAL A 122 7.73 -9.19 -8.23
C VAL A 122 7.53 -7.70 -8.43
N LEU A 123 8.63 -6.96 -8.45
CA LEU A 123 8.70 -5.54 -8.79
C LEU A 123 9.28 -5.40 -10.20
N ALA A 124 8.60 -4.65 -11.06
CA ALA A 124 9.11 -4.32 -12.38
C ALA A 124 10.35 -3.42 -12.27
N GLY A 125 11.32 -3.67 -13.15
CA GLY A 125 12.30 -2.66 -13.56
C GLY A 125 12.09 -2.28 -15.02
N SER A 126 12.90 -1.37 -15.54
CA SER A 126 12.89 -0.95 -16.96
C SER A 126 13.17 -2.10 -17.96
N SER A 127 13.59 -3.26 -17.47
CA SER A 127 13.84 -4.52 -18.18
C SER A 127 13.73 -5.71 -17.21
N ALA A 128 13.63 -6.92 -17.76
CA ALA A 128 13.67 -8.17 -16.98
C ALA A 128 14.94 -8.26 -16.11
N THR A 129 16.08 -7.77 -16.63
CA THR A 129 17.33 -7.72 -15.87
C THR A 129 17.23 -6.79 -14.68
N THR A 130 16.49 -5.67 -14.78
CA THR A 130 16.33 -4.68 -13.71
C THR A 130 15.15 -4.96 -12.76
N SER A 131 14.43 -6.06 -12.97
CA SER A 131 13.32 -6.45 -12.10
C SER A 131 13.85 -7.04 -10.80
N SER A 132 13.05 -6.94 -9.74
CA SER A 132 13.36 -7.47 -8.42
C SER A 132 12.28 -8.43 -7.96
N THR A 133 12.68 -9.50 -7.28
CA THR A 133 11.76 -10.48 -6.68
C THR A 133 12.05 -10.60 -5.20
N VAL A 134 11.01 -10.46 -4.39
CA VAL A 134 11.05 -10.74 -2.96
C VAL A 134 10.33 -12.06 -2.70
N THR A 135 10.98 -13.01 -2.05
CA THR A 135 10.38 -14.28 -1.64
C THR A 135 10.35 -14.41 -0.12
N TYR A 136 9.31 -15.07 0.38
CA TYR A 136 9.10 -15.27 1.81
C TYR A 136 8.88 -16.75 2.12
N GLN A 137 9.42 -17.18 3.25
CA GLN A 137 9.13 -18.48 3.84
C GLN A 137 8.46 -18.27 5.20
N TYR A 138 7.47 -19.11 5.51
CA TYR A 138 6.71 -19.06 6.75
C TYR A 138 6.68 -20.44 7.40
N GLY A 139 6.57 -20.46 8.72
CA GLY A 139 6.20 -21.65 9.46
C GLY A 139 4.72 -22.00 9.21
N ALA A 140 4.33 -23.21 9.63
CA ALA A 140 2.92 -23.64 9.55
C ALA A 140 1.99 -22.79 10.44
N ASP A 141 2.56 -22.10 11.42
CA ASP A 141 1.91 -21.12 12.30
C ASP A 141 1.77 -19.72 11.66
N GLY A 142 2.25 -19.54 10.42
CA GLY A 142 2.23 -18.25 9.72
C GLY A 142 3.36 -17.29 10.10
N ARG A 143 4.28 -17.69 11.01
CA ARG A 143 5.42 -16.85 11.37
C ARG A 143 6.40 -16.75 10.19
N LYS A 144 6.80 -15.53 9.82
CA LYS A 144 7.83 -15.31 8.79
C LYS A 144 9.18 -15.85 9.26
N LEU A 145 9.74 -16.77 8.50
CA LEU A 145 11.03 -17.41 8.76
C LEU A 145 12.16 -16.79 7.93
N GLN A 146 11.85 -16.46 6.67
CA GLN A 146 12.83 -15.91 5.73
C GLN A 146 12.22 -14.84 4.84
N MET A 147 13.05 -13.85 4.48
CA MET A 147 12.86 -12.95 3.35
C MET A 147 14.12 -12.98 2.49
N VAL A 148 13.96 -13.13 1.18
CA VAL A 148 15.05 -13.06 0.21
C VAL A 148 14.67 -12.10 -0.90
N VAL A 149 15.55 -11.17 -1.22
CA VAL A 149 15.44 -10.31 -2.42
C VAL A 149 16.45 -10.79 -3.46
N THR A 150 16.01 -10.92 -4.71
CA THR A 150 16.84 -11.31 -5.86
C THR A 150 16.53 -10.37 -7.03
N GLY A 151 17.55 -9.91 -7.76
CA GLY A 151 17.40 -9.01 -8.91
C GLY A 151 18.12 -7.68 -8.69
N TRP A 152 17.73 -6.65 -9.44
CA TRP A 152 18.32 -5.32 -9.32
C TRP A 152 17.78 -4.58 -8.10
N LEU A 153 18.69 -4.17 -7.22
CA LEU A 153 18.39 -3.35 -6.04
C LEU A 153 18.71 -1.89 -6.39
N SER A 154 17.72 -1.01 -6.41
CA SER A 154 17.97 0.44 -6.30
C SER A 154 17.77 0.85 -4.85
N SER A 155 18.84 0.71 -4.06
CA SER A 155 19.00 1.54 -2.86
C SER A 155 20.19 2.45 -3.09
N THR A 156 20.12 3.68 -2.56
CA THR A 156 21.30 4.54 -2.42
C THR A 156 22.36 3.76 -1.62
N GLY A 157 23.25 3.05 -2.31
CA GLY A 157 24.32 2.26 -1.69
C GLY A 157 24.63 0.89 -2.30
N ILE A 158 23.79 0.30 -3.17
CA ILE A 158 24.12 -0.99 -3.80
C ILE A 158 23.88 -0.95 -5.31
N ASN A 159 24.93 -0.59 -6.06
CA ASN A 159 25.01 -0.89 -7.50
C ASN A 159 25.61 -2.29 -7.66
N SER A 160 24.78 -3.32 -7.74
CA SER A 160 25.24 -4.66 -8.10
C SER A 160 24.35 -5.26 -9.17
N SER A 161 24.86 -5.34 -10.41
CA SER A 161 24.30 -6.05 -11.55
C SER A 161 24.43 -7.58 -11.43
N THR A 162 24.57 -8.11 -10.22
CA THR A 162 24.69 -9.54 -9.95
C THR A 162 23.96 -9.81 -8.63
N GLY A 163 22.97 -10.72 -8.67
CA GLY A 163 21.97 -10.89 -7.62
C GLY A 163 22.56 -11.03 -6.22
N THR A 164 22.42 -9.97 -5.42
CA THR A 164 22.73 -9.99 -3.99
C THR A 164 21.55 -10.63 -3.27
N VAL A 165 21.72 -11.87 -2.81
CA VAL A 165 20.77 -12.53 -1.90
C VAL A 165 20.92 -11.91 -0.52
N VAL A 166 20.05 -10.96 -0.17
CA VAL A 166 19.92 -10.52 1.23
C VAL A 166 18.93 -11.47 1.91
N SER A 167 19.44 -12.40 2.71
CA SER A 167 18.65 -13.37 3.46
C SER A 167 18.56 -12.99 4.93
N TYR A 168 17.36 -12.74 5.42
CA TYR A 168 17.11 -12.64 6.87
C TYR A 168 16.53 -13.96 7.36
N ARG A 169 17.20 -14.65 8.29
CA ARG A 169 16.61 -15.80 9.01
C ARG A 169 16.44 -15.43 10.48
N GLN A 170 15.20 -15.37 10.95
CA GLN A 170 14.94 -15.31 12.39
C GLN A 170 15.21 -16.69 12.99
N GLY A 171 16.45 -16.92 13.46
CA GLY A 171 16.82 -18.18 14.13
C GLY A 171 18.32 -18.47 14.36
N LEU A 172 19.26 -17.73 13.78
CA LEU A 172 20.68 -17.81 14.14
C LEU A 172 21.26 -16.40 14.09
N ALA A 173 21.97 -16.00 15.14
CA ALA A 173 22.42 -14.63 15.39
C ALA A 173 23.06 -13.96 14.16
N ALA A 174 22.36 -12.96 13.61
CA ALA A 174 22.93 -11.85 12.88
C ALA A 174 21.99 -10.66 13.09
N HIS A 175 22.20 -10.00 14.23
CA HIS A 175 21.82 -8.62 14.41
C HIS A 175 22.61 -7.83 13.36
N GLU A 176 21.96 -7.25 12.35
CA GLU A 176 22.22 -5.90 11.81
C GLU A 176 21.29 -5.58 10.62
N ALA A 177 20.80 -4.34 10.67
CA ALA A 177 20.34 -3.47 9.58
C ALA A 177 19.17 -3.93 8.68
N PHE A 178 18.00 -3.30 8.86
CA PHE A 178 17.52 -2.20 8.01
C PHE A 178 16.07 -1.85 8.38
N SER A 179 15.83 -0.64 8.91
CA SER A 179 14.50 -0.16 9.22
C SER A 179 13.80 0.34 7.96
N PHE A 180 13.05 -0.53 7.28
CA PHE A 180 12.07 -0.09 6.29
C PHE A 180 10.70 -0.06 6.95
N LEU A 181 10.33 1.11 7.48
CA LEU A 181 8.97 1.63 7.70
C LEU A 181 9.06 2.81 8.68
N LYS A 182 9.63 3.93 8.22
CA LYS A 182 9.38 5.27 8.77
C LYS A 182 9.91 6.30 7.79
N THR A 183 9.02 6.74 6.92
CA THR A 183 8.80 8.11 6.46
C THR A 183 7.57 8.08 5.60
#